data_AF-A0A7J4LWC2-F1
#
_entry.id   AF-A0A7J4LWC2-F1
#
_cell.length_a   1.000
_cell.length_b   1.000
_cell.length_c   1.000
_cell.angle_alpha   90.00
_cell.angle_beta   90.00
_cell.angle_gamma   90.00
#
_symmetry.space_group_name_H-M   'P 1'
#
loop_
_entity.id
_entity.type
_entity.pdbx_description
1 polymer ?
#
loop_
_entity_poly.entity_id
_entity_poly.type
_entity_poly.pdbx_seq_one_letter_code
_entity_poly.pdbx_strand_id
1 'polypeptide(L)'
;MDDTAVFCQKCGASQQQATGGGKATKYCFNCGNLIDERAELCPKCGVRQAVTAYVKKEQKEPWLAALASFLIPGLGQLYNGDSFFKAALIFCTSWLILPWIYGIYDAYTGAKKINEQG
;
A
#
# COMPACT_ATOMS: atom_id res chain seq x y z
N MET A 1 -10.03 43.98 2.88
CA MET A 1 -9.50 42.66 3.27
C MET A 1 -10.65 41.94 3.96
N ASP A 2 -11.80 41.82 3.30
CA ASP A 2 -12.30 40.74 2.42
C ASP A 2 -12.97 39.60 3.24
N ASP A 3 -14.17 39.92 3.74
CA ASP A 3 -15.14 39.00 4.37
C ASP A 3 -16.19 38.56 3.33
N THR A 4 -15.78 37.84 2.29
CA THR A 4 -16.71 37.33 1.26
C THR A 4 -17.35 36.00 1.66
N ALA A 5 -18.25 36.04 2.64
CA ALA A 5 -19.13 34.93 2.95
C ALA A 5 -20.13 34.70 1.79
N VAL A 6 -20.13 33.50 1.20
CA VAL A 6 -21.03 33.12 0.09
C VAL A 6 -22.32 32.50 0.65
N PHE A 7 -23.45 33.17 0.43
CA PHE A 7 -24.77 32.73 0.88
C PHE A 7 -25.59 32.14 -0.27
N CYS A 8 -26.41 31.12 0.02
CA CYS A 8 -27.34 30.56 -0.96
C CYS A 8 -28.49 31.55 -1.25
N GLN A 9 -28.59 32.04 -2.50
CA GLN A 9 -29.59 33.04 -2.91
C GLN A 9 -31.05 32.52 -2.92
N LYS A 10 -31.27 31.20 -2.74
CA LYS A 10 -32.60 30.59 -2.65
C LYS A 10 -33.11 30.37 -1.22
N CYS A 11 -32.23 30.13 -0.24
CA CYS A 11 -32.67 29.77 1.13
C CYS A 11 -31.91 30.48 2.25
N GLY A 12 -30.93 31.34 1.95
CA GLY A 12 -30.23 32.15 2.96
C GLY A 12 -29.27 31.36 3.87
N ALA A 13 -29.19 30.04 3.72
CA ALA A 13 -28.23 29.23 4.49
C ALA A 13 -26.79 29.64 4.16
N SER A 14 -25.98 29.87 5.19
CA SER A 14 -24.53 30.10 5.07
C SER A 14 -23.87 28.82 4.57
N GLN A 15 -23.29 28.86 3.37
CA GLN A 15 -22.56 27.73 2.82
C GLN A 15 -21.13 27.77 3.37
N GLN A 16 -20.76 26.78 4.17
CA GLN A 16 -19.36 26.57 4.53
C GLN A 16 -18.62 26.15 3.28
N GLN A 17 -17.76 27.05 2.76
CA GLN A 17 -16.82 26.74 1.70
C GLN A 17 -15.91 25.63 2.22
N ALA A 18 -16.06 24.42 1.67
CA ALA A 18 -15.13 23.32 1.92
C ALA A 18 -13.79 23.61 1.23
N THR A 19 -12.99 24.47 1.87
CA THR A 19 -11.61 24.73 1.46
C THR A 19 -10.74 23.52 1.83
N GLY A 20 -10.25 22.83 0.80
CA GLY A 20 -8.91 22.23 0.84
C GLY A 20 -8.73 20.95 1.63
N GLY A 21 -9.50 19.90 1.35
CA GLY A 21 -8.91 18.56 1.39
C GLY A 21 -7.97 18.43 0.20
N GLY A 22 -6.72 18.03 0.38
CA GLY A 22 -5.76 17.83 -0.72
C GLY A 22 -6.29 16.80 -1.71
N LYS A 23 -7.02 17.27 -2.72
CA LYS A 23 -7.61 16.42 -3.75
C LYS A 23 -6.62 16.30 -4.88
N ALA A 24 -6.37 15.08 -5.30
CA ALA A 24 -5.67 14.83 -6.55
C ALA A 24 -6.35 15.63 -7.67
N THR A 25 -5.55 16.29 -8.46
CA THR A 25 -5.98 17.20 -9.52
C THR A 25 -5.51 16.67 -10.86
N LYS A 26 -6.34 16.82 -11.89
CA LYS A 26 -5.98 16.52 -13.29
C LYS A 26 -6.20 17.74 -14.16
N TYR A 27 -5.61 17.73 -15.35
CA TYR A 27 -5.88 18.76 -16.36
C TYR A 27 -7.08 18.37 -17.22
N CYS A 28 -7.93 19.34 -17.52
CA CYS A 28 -8.98 19.16 -18.52
C CYS A 28 -8.34 18.93 -19.90
N PHE A 29 -8.66 17.81 -20.56
CA PHE A 29 -8.10 17.49 -21.88
C PHE A 29 -8.50 18.45 -23.00
N ASN A 30 -9.54 19.28 -22.78
CA ASN A 30 -10.02 20.25 -23.77
C ASN A 30 -9.46 21.67 -23.52
N CYS A 31 -9.64 22.22 -22.31
CA CYS A 31 -9.31 23.63 -22.03
C CYS A 31 -8.02 23.83 -21.22
N GLY A 32 -7.36 22.74 -20.79
CA GLY A 32 -6.11 22.83 -20.02
C GLY A 32 -6.23 23.40 -18.60
N ASN A 33 -7.44 23.72 -18.13
CA ASN A 33 -7.62 24.14 -16.74
C ASN A 33 -7.40 22.98 -15.77
N LEU A 34 -6.80 23.30 -14.63
CA LEU A 34 -6.62 22.41 -13.49
C LEU A 34 -7.98 22.15 -12.83
N ILE A 35 -8.37 20.88 -12.75
CA ILE A 35 -9.67 20.43 -12.22
C ILE A 35 -9.48 19.30 -11.21
N ASP A 36 -10.51 19.06 -10.41
CA ASP A 36 -10.57 17.93 -9.48
C ASP A 36 -10.48 16.60 -10.26
N GLU A 37 -9.71 15.63 -9.78
CA GLU A 37 -9.57 14.32 -10.43
C GLU A 37 -10.92 13.59 -10.57
N ARG A 38 -11.83 13.81 -9.61
CA ARG A 38 -13.19 13.26 -9.59
C ARG A 38 -14.20 14.07 -10.40
N ALA A 39 -13.79 15.17 -11.02
CA ALA A 39 -14.70 15.96 -11.85
C ALA A 39 -15.13 15.14 -13.08
N GLU A 40 -16.43 14.85 -13.19
CA GLU A 40 -17.08 14.29 -14.38
C GLU A 40 -17.30 15.35 -15.48
N LEU A 41 -17.37 16.62 -15.08
CA LEU A 41 -17.59 17.75 -15.98
C LEU A 41 -16.63 18.86 -15.62
N CYS A 42 -15.96 19.45 -16.60
CA CYS A 42 -15.10 20.60 -16.36
C CYS A 42 -15.97 21.83 -16.00
N PRO A 43 -15.79 22.49 -14.83
CA PRO A 43 -16.58 23.66 -14.46
C PRO A 43 -16.23 24.92 -15.27
N LYS A 44 -15.13 24.89 -16.04
CA LYS A 44 -14.68 26.01 -16.87
C LYS A 44 -15.18 25.93 -18.31
N CYS A 45 -15.16 24.75 -18.92
CA CYS A 45 -15.55 24.59 -20.34
C CYS A 45 -16.74 23.65 -20.58
N GLY A 46 -17.24 22.96 -19.55
CA GLY A 46 -18.41 22.08 -19.67
C GLY A 46 -18.17 20.74 -20.37
N VAL A 47 -16.94 20.43 -20.81
CA VAL A 47 -16.64 19.13 -21.43
C VAL A 47 -16.58 18.03 -20.38
N ARG A 48 -17.25 16.91 -20.66
CA ARG A 48 -17.23 15.69 -19.84
C ARG A 48 -15.81 15.12 -19.79
N GLN A 49 -15.37 14.83 -18.58
CA GLN A 49 -14.07 14.22 -18.32
C GLN A 49 -14.28 12.74 -18.09
N ALA A 50 -13.43 11.90 -18.69
CA ALA A 50 -13.35 10.51 -18.28
C ALA A 50 -12.91 10.48 -16.81
N VAL A 51 -13.80 10.00 -15.95
CA VAL A 51 -13.45 9.71 -14.56
C VAL A 51 -12.91 8.30 -14.56
N THR A 52 -11.60 8.19 -14.40
CA THR A 52 -11.00 6.91 -14.03
C THR A 52 -11.56 6.58 -12.65
N ALA A 53 -12.37 5.52 -12.57
CA ALA A 53 -12.92 5.06 -11.31
C ALA A 53 -11.76 4.93 -10.31
N TYR A 54 -11.81 5.74 -9.25
CA TYR A 54 -10.82 5.67 -8.18
C TYR A 54 -11.00 4.31 -7.50
N VAL A 55 -10.17 3.34 -7.87
CA VAL A 55 -10.09 2.06 -7.19
C VAL A 55 -9.45 2.35 -5.83
N LYS A 56 -10.28 2.40 -4.79
CA LYS A 56 -9.81 2.46 -3.41
C LYS A 56 -8.92 1.24 -3.17
N LYS A 57 -7.60 1.45 -3.09
CA LYS A 57 -6.67 0.39 -2.70
C LYS A 57 -7.01 -0.01 -1.26
N GLU A 58 -7.48 -1.24 -1.06
CA GLU A 58 -7.70 -1.78 0.28
C GLU A 58 -6.38 -1.69 1.06
N GLN A 59 -6.41 -0.99 2.20
CA GLN A 59 -5.30 -0.95 3.12
C GLN A 59 -5.28 -2.31 3.82
N LYS A 60 -4.33 -3.16 3.45
CA LYS A 60 -4.08 -4.42 4.14
C LYS A 60 -3.20 -4.14 5.36
N GLU A 61 -3.57 -4.69 6.51
CA GLU A 61 -2.88 -4.46 7.77
C GLU A 61 -1.54 -5.23 7.82
N PRO A 62 -0.39 -4.55 7.95
CA PRO A 62 0.93 -5.20 7.88
C PRO A 62 1.15 -6.28 8.95
N TRP A 63 0.58 -6.07 10.15
CA TRP A 63 0.73 -7.02 11.26
C TRP A 63 0.01 -8.35 11.02
N LEU A 64 -1.08 -8.33 10.24
CA LEU A 64 -1.82 -9.54 9.88
C LEU A 64 -0.98 -10.44 8.96
N ALA A 65 -0.19 -9.84 8.06
CA ALA A 65 0.78 -10.55 7.22
C ALA A 65 1.89 -11.20 8.06
N ALA A 66 2.35 -10.50 9.10
CA ALA A 66 3.38 -11.00 10.02
C ALA A 66 2.86 -12.19 10.85
N LEU A 67 1.66 -12.10 11.42
CA LEU A 67 1.04 -13.22 12.14
C LEU A 67 0.78 -14.43 11.25
N ALA A 68 0.31 -14.21 10.02
CA ALA A 68 0.14 -15.28 9.05
C ALA A 68 1.47 -15.99 8.77
N SER A 69 2.57 -15.24 8.65
CA SER A 69 3.93 -15.79 8.46
C SER A 69 4.46 -16.54 9.69
N PHE A 70 4.07 -16.11 10.91
CA PHE A 70 4.46 -16.77 12.15
C PHE A 70 3.81 -18.15 12.30
N LEU A 71 2.54 -18.29 11.89
CA LEU A 71 1.80 -19.54 12.04
C LEU A 71 2.22 -20.59 11.01
N ILE A 72 2.41 -20.18 9.75
CA ILE A 72 2.85 -21.07 8.67
C ILE A 72 3.90 -20.33 7.83
N PRO A 73 5.14 -20.86 7.70
CA PRO A 73 6.16 -20.29 6.84
C PRO A 73 5.63 -20.05 5.41
N GLY A 74 5.67 -18.79 4.97
CA GLY A 74 5.23 -18.40 3.62
C GLY A 74 3.80 -17.86 3.51
N LEU A 75 2.92 -18.01 4.51
CA LEU A 75 1.53 -17.54 4.41
C LEU A 75 1.38 -16.01 4.30
N GLY A 76 2.23 -15.22 4.97
CA GLY A 76 2.16 -13.76 4.82
C GLY A 76 2.51 -13.24 3.44
N GLN A 77 3.32 -13.99 2.66
CA GLN A 77 3.59 -13.66 1.26
C GLN A 77 2.34 -13.82 0.38
N LEU A 78 1.45 -14.75 0.76
CA LEU A 78 0.16 -14.94 0.11
C LEU A 78 -0.82 -13.82 0.48
N TYR A 79 -0.79 -13.34 1.73
CA TYR A 79 -1.60 -12.22 2.19
C TYR A 79 -1.30 -10.91 1.44
N ASN A 80 -0.01 -10.63 1.16
CA ASN A 80 0.39 -9.46 0.37
C ASN A 80 -0.11 -9.51 -1.08
N GLY A 81 -0.47 -10.69 -1.60
CA GLY A 81 -0.94 -10.87 -2.97
C GLY A 81 0.17 -10.78 -4.02
N ASP A 82 1.43 -10.71 -3.59
CA ASP A 82 2.56 -10.48 -4.49
C ASP A 82 2.88 -11.71 -5.34
N SER A 83 2.98 -12.91 -4.74
CA SER A 83 3.34 -14.14 -5.48
C SER A 83 3.09 -15.42 -4.69
N PHE A 84 2.22 -16.31 -5.20
CA PHE A 84 2.06 -17.68 -4.69
C PHE A 84 3.38 -18.47 -4.70
N PHE A 85 4.19 -18.29 -5.75
CA PHE A 85 5.47 -18.99 -5.88
C PHE A 85 6.45 -18.67 -4.73
N LYS A 86 6.47 -17.42 -4.24
CA LYS A 86 7.31 -17.04 -3.08
C LYS A 86 6.86 -17.75 -1.81
N ALA A 87 5.55 -17.81 -1.58
CA ALA A 87 4.97 -18.53 -0.44
C ALA A 87 5.35 -20.03 -0.50
N ALA A 88 5.21 -20.65 -1.67
CA ALA A 88 5.55 -22.06 -1.88
C ALA A 88 7.05 -22.35 -1.66
N LEU A 89 7.92 -21.47 -2.16
CA LEU A 89 9.37 -21.62 -1.96
C LEU A 89 9.73 -21.59 -0.47
N ILE A 90 9.26 -20.59 0.28
CA ILE A 90 9.54 -20.45 1.71
C ILE A 90 9.03 -21.67 2.50
N PHE A 91 7.82 -22.14 2.20
CA PHE A 91 7.26 -23.33 2.83
C PHE A 91 8.13 -24.57 2.57
N CYS A 92 8.52 -24.80 1.31
CA CYS A 92 9.34 -25.95 0.90
C CYS A 92 10.79 -25.88 1.37
N THR A 93 11.36 -24.69 1.63
CA THR A 93 12.73 -24.55 2.15
C THR A 93 12.78 -24.45 3.67
N SER A 94 11.65 -24.27 4.35
CA SER A 94 11.60 -24.12 5.80
C SER A 94 12.21 -25.31 6.55
N TRP A 95 12.04 -26.54 6.07
CA TRP A 95 12.63 -27.74 6.69
C TRP A 95 14.16 -27.83 6.51
N LEU A 96 14.72 -27.11 5.53
CA LEU A 96 16.14 -27.11 5.20
C LEU A 96 16.98 -26.29 6.21
N ILE A 97 16.31 -25.46 7.02
CA ILE A 97 16.96 -24.63 8.06
C ILE A 97 17.60 -25.52 9.14
N LEU A 98 17.00 -26.67 9.47
CA LEU A 98 17.50 -27.56 10.52
C LEU A 98 18.84 -28.23 10.14
N PRO A 99 19.00 -28.88 8.97
CA PRO A 99 20.30 -29.38 8.51
C PRO A 99 21.38 -28.29 8.41
N TRP A 100 20.99 -27.08 8.01
CA TRP A 100 21.92 -25.97 7.87
C TRP A 100 22.50 -25.53 9.23
N ILE A 101 21.66 -25.39 10.25
CA ILE A 101 22.13 -25.09 11.62
C ILE A 101 22.96 -26.25 12.18
N TYR A 102 22.56 -27.50 11.93
CA TYR A 102 23.30 -28.67 12.37
C TYR A 102 24.72 -28.71 11.78
N GLY A 103 24.88 -28.41 10.48
CA GLY A 103 26.19 -28.37 9.84
C GLY A 103 27.14 -27.32 10.45
N ILE A 104 26.61 -26.16 10.85
CA ILE A 104 27.39 -25.14 11.56
C ILE A 104 27.84 -25.65 12.93
N TYR A 105 26.94 -26.30 13.68
CA TYR A 105 27.26 -26.89 14.97
C TYR A 105 28.33 -27.98 14.86
N ASP A 106 28.20 -28.89 13.88
CA ASP A 106 29.17 -29.96 13.64
C ASP A 106 30.55 -29.39 13.28
N ALA A 107 30.61 -28.40 12.37
CA ALA A 107 31.85 -27.72 12.01
C ALA A 107 32.52 -27.03 13.22
N TYR A 108 31.75 -26.37 14.08
CA TYR A 108 32.26 -25.74 15.29
C TYR A 108 32.84 -26.75 16.29
N THR A 109 32.10 -27.84 16.54
CA THR A 109 32.58 -28.89 17.45
C THR A 109 33.80 -29.64 16.90
N GLY A 110 33.87 -29.84 15.59
CA GLY A 110 35.05 -30.40 14.91
C GLY A 110 36.29 -29.51 15.10
N ALA A 111 36.15 -28.20 14.87
CA ALA A 111 37.25 -27.25 15.07
C ALA A 111 37.74 -27.21 16.52
N LYS A 112 36.83 -27.25 17.50
CA LYS A 112 37.19 -27.28 18.94
C LYS A 112 38.02 -28.51 19.30
N LYS A 113 37.67 -29.69 18.77
CA LYS A 113 38.41 -30.94 19.03
C LYS A 113 39.83 -30.91 18.47
N ILE A 114 40.04 -30.32 17.29
CA ILE A 114 41.37 -30.20 16.68
C ILE A 114 42.26 -29.28 17.53
N ASN A 115 41.72 -28.15 17.99
CA ASN A 115 42.46 -27.20 18.83
C ASN A 115 42.78 -27.75 20.24
N GLU A 116 42.02 -28.72 20.73
CA GLU A 116 42.29 -29.39 22.01
C GLU A 116 43.32 -30.53 21.87
N GLN A 117 43.62 -30.98 20.64
CA GLN A 117 44.55 -32.08 20.35
C GLN A 117 45.91 -31.64 19.78
N GLY A 118 46.02 -30.40 19.27
CA GLY A 118 47.27 -29.78 18.82
C GLY A 118 47.92 -28.95 19.91
#